data_AF-A0A1W6DPA1-F1
#
_entry.id   AF-A0A1W6DPA1-F1
#
_cell.length_a   1.000
_cell.length_b   1.000
_cell.length_c   1.000
_cell.angle_alpha   90.00
_cell.angle_beta   90.00
_cell.angle_gamma   90.00
#
_symmetry.space_group_name_H-M   'P 1'
#
loop_
_entity.id
_entity.type
_entity.pdbx_description
1 polymer ?
#
loop_
_entity_poly.entity_id
_entity_poly.type
_entity_poly.pdbx_seq_one_letter_code
_entity_poly.pdbx_strand_id
1 'polypeptide(L)'
;MAPVRDNAETSPPAADQLLAALSPAMVALMDELPDTMFCAKDVTGRYVAVNPVFVARTNERSRRAVLGRRARDLFVAQLAERYEQQDAEVLRGRALRGELERIRRLGGTSGWFLTSKLPVHDDAGHLVGIVSVSHDLRAGAADDATMDSLAALVAAVEADLGARWTTARLAEAAGCTPAVLDRRVRRVYGVTPRQLVLRTRVDHATRLLAGSAVSIGDVAAASGFYDQPSFTRTFARLAGETPAQYRRRTRR
;
A
#
# COMPACT_ATOMS: atom_id res chain seq x y z
N MET A 1 -43.74 39.37 -10.50
CA MET A 1 -44.30 38.00 -10.56
C MET A 1 -43.55 37.23 -11.62
N ALA A 2 -42.63 36.35 -11.19
CA ALA A 2 -41.92 35.25 -11.87
C ALA A 2 -41.18 35.47 -13.23
N PRO A 3 -40.10 34.70 -13.54
CA PRO A 3 -39.13 34.06 -12.64
C PRO A 3 -37.66 34.15 -13.09
N VAL A 4 -36.81 33.80 -12.12
CA VAL A 4 -35.45 33.26 -12.20
C VAL A 4 -35.19 32.40 -13.44
N ARG A 5 -33.99 32.55 -14.02
CA ARG A 5 -33.15 31.46 -14.56
C ARG A 5 -31.72 31.95 -14.73
N ASP A 6 -30.99 31.99 -13.62
CA ASP A 6 -29.53 31.94 -13.67
C ASP A 6 -29.14 30.48 -13.43
N ASN A 7 -29.15 29.69 -14.51
CA ASN A 7 -28.73 28.30 -14.49
C ASN A 7 -27.24 28.30 -14.84
N ALA A 8 -26.40 28.67 -13.88
CA ALA A 8 -24.99 28.35 -13.92
C ALA A 8 -24.85 26.85 -13.62
N GLU A 9 -25.15 26.01 -14.62
CA GLU A 9 -24.73 24.61 -14.65
C GLU A 9 -23.21 24.58 -14.74
N THR A 10 -22.54 24.65 -13.60
CA THR A 10 -21.13 24.27 -13.47
C THR A 10 -21.05 22.77 -13.66
N SER A 11 -21.01 22.33 -14.92
CA SER A 11 -20.55 21.00 -15.28
C SER A 11 -19.17 20.78 -14.62
N PRO A 12 -18.93 19.67 -13.91
CA PRO A 12 -17.61 19.41 -13.35
C PRO A 12 -16.58 19.46 -14.48
N PRO A 13 -15.41 20.09 -14.27
CA PRO A 13 -14.40 20.22 -15.31
C PRO A 13 -14.11 18.82 -15.86
N ALA A 14 -13.97 18.67 -17.18
CA ALA A 14 -13.93 17.37 -17.86
C ALA A 14 -12.97 16.32 -17.23
N ALA A 15 -11.95 16.76 -16.50
CA ALA A 15 -11.09 15.91 -15.67
C ALA A 15 -11.81 15.14 -14.55
N ASP A 16 -12.71 15.79 -13.81
CA ASP A 16 -13.47 15.16 -12.71
C ASP A 16 -14.47 14.13 -13.25
N GLN A 17 -15.10 14.45 -14.38
CA GLN A 17 -15.97 13.51 -15.10
C GLN A 17 -15.19 12.28 -15.58
N LEU A 18 -13.99 12.50 -16.13
CA LEU A 18 -13.10 11.41 -16.53
C LEU A 18 -12.67 10.57 -15.33
N LEU A 19 -12.25 11.18 -14.21
CA LEU A 19 -11.83 10.46 -13.00
C LEU A 19 -12.96 9.61 -12.40
N ALA A 20 -14.19 10.14 -12.34
CA ALA A 20 -15.36 9.38 -11.90
C ALA A 20 -15.63 8.20 -12.85
N ALA A 21 -15.58 8.44 -14.16
CA ALA A 21 -15.78 7.40 -15.18
C ALA A 21 -14.65 6.36 -15.24
N LEU A 22 -13.43 6.72 -14.81
CA LEU A 22 -12.29 5.79 -14.75
C LEU A 22 -12.48 4.73 -13.66
N SER A 23 -13.27 4.96 -12.62
CA SER A 23 -13.37 4.02 -11.49
C SER A 23 -13.78 2.59 -11.90
N PRO A 24 -14.85 2.36 -12.70
CA PRO A 24 -15.16 1.03 -13.23
C PRO A 24 -14.07 0.47 -14.15
N ALA A 25 -13.47 1.32 -15.00
CA ALA A 25 -12.42 0.91 -15.93
C ALA A 25 -11.13 0.50 -15.20
N MET A 26 -10.78 1.18 -14.11
CA MET A 26 -9.64 0.85 -13.25
C MET A 26 -9.84 -0.51 -12.59
N VAL A 27 -11.04 -0.81 -12.08
CA VAL A 27 -11.35 -2.13 -11.53
C VAL A 27 -11.24 -3.22 -12.60
N ALA A 28 -11.77 -2.97 -13.80
CA ALA A 28 -11.64 -3.91 -14.92
C ALA A 28 -10.17 -4.13 -15.32
N LEU A 29 -9.35 -3.08 -15.34
CA LEU A 29 -7.92 -3.18 -15.65
C LEU A 29 -7.16 -4.07 -14.66
N MET A 30 -7.62 -4.19 -13.40
CA MET A 30 -7.00 -5.11 -12.44
C MET A 30 -7.18 -6.58 -12.80
N ASP A 31 -8.15 -6.91 -13.67
CA ASP A 31 -8.36 -8.26 -14.18
C ASP A 31 -7.24 -8.69 -15.13
N GLU A 32 -6.58 -7.71 -15.76
CA GLU A 32 -5.49 -7.92 -16.73
C GLU A 32 -4.12 -8.10 -16.08
N LEU A 33 -4.02 -7.97 -14.74
CA LEU A 33 -2.74 -8.14 -14.04
C LEU A 33 -2.45 -9.62 -13.79
N PRO A 34 -1.52 -10.25 -14.53
CA PRO A 34 -1.07 -11.58 -14.17
C PRO A 34 -0.36 -11.53 -12.81
N ASP A 35 -0.50 -12.59 -12.03
CA ASP A 35 0.25 -12.81 -10.78
C ASP A 35 0.02 -11.82 -9.66
N THR A 36 -0.89 -10.87 -9.86
CA THR A 36 -1.20 -9.86 -8.87
C THR A 36 -2.62 -10.08 -8.43
N MET A 37 -2.81 -10.52 -7.19
CA MET A 37 -4.14 -10.55 -6.60
C MET A 37 -4.59 -9.12 -6.38
N PHE A 38 -5.82 -8.81 -6.75
CA PHE A 38 -6.47 -7.55 -6.42
C PHE A 38 -7.75 -7.83 -5.64
N CYS A 39 -7.97 -7.04 -4.58
CA CYS A 39 -9.27 -6.99 -3.92
C CYS A 39 -9.56 -5.61 -3.34
N ALA A 40 -10.85 -5.29 -3.23
CA ALA A 40 -11.36 -4.18 -2.45
C ALA A 40 -12.37 -4.69 -1.43
N LYS A 41 -12.38 -4.08 -0.25
CA LYS A 41 -13.28 -4.42 0.87
C LYS A 41 -13.96 -3.18 1.41
N ASP A 42 -15.20 -3.31 1.87
CA ASP A 42 -15.86 -2.28 2.67
C ASP A 42 -15.25 -2.19 4.08
N VAL A 43 -15.64 -1.17 4.86
CA VAL A 43 -15.19 -0.99 6.26
C VAL A 43 -15.56 -2.14 7.20
N THR A 44 -16.52 -2.98 6.81
CA THR A 44 -16.89 -4.17 7.59
C THR A 44 -15.99 -5.35 7.25
N GLY A 45 -15.18 -5.28 6.19
CA GLY A 45 -14.29 -6.33 5.73
C GLY A 45 -14.91 -7.27 4.68
N ARG A 46 -16.03 -6.89 4.06
CA ARG A 46 -16.65 -7.69 2.98
C ARG A 46 -16.04 -7.33 1.62
N TYR A 47 -15.76 -8.34 0.80
CA TYR A 47 -15.21 -8.14 -0.55
C TYR A 47 -16.24 -7.46 -1.47
N VAL A 48 -15.88 -6.32 -2.05
CA VAL A 48 -16.72 -5.57 -3.01
C VAL A 48 -16.18 -5.66 -4.44
N ALA A 49 -14.89 -5.92 -4.62
CA ALA A 49 -14.28 -6.21 -5.90
C ALA A 49 -13.10 -7.19 -5.73
N VAL A 50 -12.91 -8.08 -6.70
CA VAL A 50 -11.77 -9.01 -6.76
C VAL A 50 -11.44 -9.33 -8.21
N ASN A 51 -10.17 -9.59 -8.52
CA ASN A 51 -9.77 -10.03 -9.87
C ASN A 51 -9.77 -11.57 -10.01
N PRO A 52 -9.67 -12.13 -11.24
CA PRO A 52 -9.67 -13.58 -11.46
C PRO A 52 -8.55 -14.31 -10.71
N VAL A 53 -7.37 -13.69 -10.57
CA VAL A 53 -6.24 -14.26 -9.82
C VAL A 53 -6.63 -14.48 -8.35
N PHE A 54 -7.37 -13.54 -7.74
CA PHE A 54 -7.90 -13.71 -6.40
C PHE A 54 -8.96 -14.82 -6.33
N VAL A 55 -9.87 -14.92 -7.30
CA VAL A 55 -10.91 -15.98 -7.30
C VAL A 55 -10.26 -17.36 -7.35
N ALA A 56 -9.25 -17.55 -8.20
CA ALA A 56 -8.49 -18.80 -8.33
C ALA A 56 -7.75 -19.22 -7.04
N ARG A 57 -7.58 -18.30 -6.09
CA ARG A 57 -6.99 -18.54 -4.76
C ARG A 57 -7.99 -19.05 -3.73
N THR A 58 -9.27 -18.85 -3.96
CA THR A 58 -10.35 -19.36 -3.12
C THR A 58 -10.81 -20.73 -3.63
N ASN A 59 -11.71 -21.39 -2.89
CA ASN A 59 -12.39 -22.59 -3.38
C ASN A 59 -13.62 -22.27 -4.27
N GLU A 60 -13.82 -20.99 -4.62
CA GLU A 60 -14.99 -20.53 -5.34
C GLU A 60 -14.78 -20.51 -6.85
N ARG A 61 -15.87 -20.74 -7.60
CA ARG A 61 -15.83 -20.85 -9.07
C ARG A 61 -16.05 -19.53 -9.80
N SER A 62 -16.38 -18.46 -9.09
CA SER A 62 -16.71 -17.17 -9.72
C SER A 62 -16.53 -15.99 -8.77
N ARG A 63 -16.31 -14.80 -9.34
CA ARG A 63 -16.31 -13.52 -8.60
C ARG A 63 -17.59 -13.35 -7.77
N ARG A 64 -18.76 -13.65 -8.35
CA ARG A 64 -20.07 -13.51 -7.68
C ARG A 64 -20.16 -14.31 -6.37
N ALA A 65 -19.51 -15.48 -6.30
CA ALA A 65 -19.50 -16.31 -5.10
C ALA A 65 -18.55 -15.80 -4.00
N VAL A 66 -17.67 -14.85 -4.33
CA VAL A 66 -16.73 -14.19 -3.41
C VAL A 66 -17.32 -12.88 -2.88
N LEU A 67 -18.01 -12.11 -3.72
CA LEU A 67 -18.54 -10.79 -3.34
C LEU A 67 -19.51 -10.86 -2.15
N GLY A 68 -19.39 -9.89 -1.25
CA GLY A 68 -20.17 -9.79 -0.01
C GLY A 68 -19.66 -10.66 1.14
N ARG A 69 -18.73 -11.60 0.91
CA ARG A 69 -18.15 -12.46 1.94
C ARG A 69 -16.93 -11.83 2.60
N ARG A 70 -16.51 -12.39 3.72
CA ARG A 70 -15.31 -12.02 4.47
C ARG A 70 -14.19 -13.02 4.23
N ALA A 71 -12.97 -12.68 4.67
CA ALA A 71 -11.82 -13.57 4.54
C ALA A 71 -12.05 -14.91 5.27
N ARG A 72 -12.65 -14.89 6.46
CA ARG A 72 -13.01 -16.10 7.23
C ARG A 72 -13.99 -17.03 6.54
N ASP A 73 -14.76 -16.52 5.58
CA ASP A 73 -15.71 -17.35 4.83
C ASP A 73 -15.01 -18.08 3.67
N LEU A 74 -13.84 -17.61 3.23
CA LEU A 74 -13.16 -18.03 1.99
C LEU A 74 -11.84 -18.77 2.22
N PHE A 75 -11.20 -18.53 3.36
CA PHE A 75 -9.87 -19.06 3.67
C PHE A 75 -9.88 -19.81 5.01
N VAL A 76 -8.87 -20.65 5.20
CA VAL A 76 -8.63 -21.31 6.49
C VAL A 76 -8.43 -20.28 7.60
N ALA A 77 -8.88 -20.60 8.81
CA ALA A 77 -8.95 -19.68 9.96
C ALA A 77 -7.65 -18.88 10.18
N GLN A 78 -6.51 -19.57 10.25
CA GLN A 78 -5.20 -18.92 10.46
C GLN A 78 -4.86 -17.87 9.39
N LEU A 79 -5.21 -18.12 8.12
CA LEU A 79 -4.94 -17.18 7.03
C LEU A 79 -5.93 -16.01 7.05
N ALA A 80 -7.21 -16.31 7.31
CA ALA A 80 -8.25 -15.32 7.43
C ALA A 80 -7.96 -14.33 8.57
N GLU A 81 -7.57 -14.81 9.75
CA GLU A 81 -7.20 -13.98 10.89
C GLU A 81 -6.07 -13.01 10.55
N ARG A 82 -5.01 -13.50 9.88
CA ARG A 82 -3.91 -12.64 9.44
C ARG A 82 -4.38 -11.54 8.48
N TYR A 83 -5.23 -11.88 7.51
CA TYR A 83 -5.78 -10.90 6.58
C TYR A 83 -6.66 -9.86 7.30
N GLU A 84 -7.54 -10.30 8.19
CA GLU A 84 -8.43 -9.41 8.94
C GLU A 84 -7.65 -8.51 9.93
N GLN A 85 -6.58 -9.00 10.54
CA GLN A 85 -5.69 -8.20 11.39
C GLN A 85 -5.02 -7.08 10.59
N GLN A 86 -4.43 -7.39 9.44
CA GLN A 86 -3.82 -6.40 8.57
C GLN A 86 -4.83 -5.38 8.06
N ASP A 87 -6.02 -5.83 7.66
CA ASP A 87 -7.06 -4.91 7.21
C ASP A 87 -7.48 -3.98 8.36
N ALA A 88 -7.57 -4.48 9.59
CA ALA A 88 -7.85 -3.65 10.75
C ALA A 88 -6.75 -2.61 11.04
N GLU A 89 -5.48 -2.91 10.76
CA GLU A 89 -4.40 -1.91 10.83
C GLU A 89 -4.57 -0.81 9.78
N VAL A 90 -4.92 -1.19 8.54
CA VAL A 90 -5.12 -0.25 7.43
C VAL A 90 -6.33 0.65 7.70
N LEU A 91 -7.44 0.09 8.21
CA LEU A 91 -8.61 0.87 8.63
C LEU A 91 -8.30 1.87 9.75
N ARG A 92 -7.30 1.59 10.59
CA ARG A 92 -6.80 2.52 11.63
C ARG A 92 -5.79 3.54 11.08
N GLY A 93 -5.57 3.57 9.76
CA GLY A 93 -4.71 4.55 9.09
C GLY A 93 -3.29 4.05 8.78
N ARG A 94 -2.95 2.78 9.07
CA ARG A 94 -1.66 2.19 8.71
C ARG A 94 -1.71 1.61 7.30
N ALA A 95 -1.51 2.44 6.28
CA ALA A 95 -1.29 1.94 4.92
C ALA A 95 -0.09 0.96 4.89
N LEU A 96 -0.27 -0.17 4.21
CA LEU A 96 0.80 -1.13 3.95
C LEU A 96 1.31 -0.90 2.53
N ARG A 97 2.62 -0.74 2.35
CA ARG A 97 3.20 -0.38 1.05
C ARG A 97 4.44 -1.23 0.76
N GLY A 98 4.25 -2.22 -0.10
CA GLY A 98 5.33 -3.11 -0.49
C GLY A 98 5.83 -3.99 0.66
N GLU A 99 4.92 -4.48 1.49
CA GLU A 99 5.26 -5.43 2.55
C GLU A 99 5.58 -6.80 1.96
N LEU A 100 6.70 -7.39 2.38
CA LEU A 100 7.06 -8.76 2.03
C LEU A 100 6.27 -9.75 2.89
N GLU A 101 5.39 -10.50 2.25
CA GLU A 101 4.50 -11.44 2.93
C GLU A 101 4.70 -12.86 2.42
N ARG A 102 4.90 -13.79 3.34
CA ARG A 102 4.82 -15.21 3.04
C ARG A 102 3.36 -15.67 3.07
N ILE A 103 2.82 -15.98 1.90
CA ILE A 103 1.44 -16.43 1.70
C ILE A 103 1.45 -17.83 1.09
N ARG A 104 0.52 -18.70 1.49
CA ARG A 104 0.33 -20.00 0.85
C ARG A 104 -0.24 -19.83 -0.56
N ARG A 105 0.42 -20.45 -1.54
CA ARG A 105 -0.04 -20.60 -2.92
C ARG A 105 -1.14 -21.65 -3.00
N LEU A 106 -1.87 -21.62 -4.12
CA LEU A 106 -2.75 -22.72 -4.47
C LEU A 106 -1.93 -24.02 -4.58
N GLY A 107 -2.40 -25.10 -3.96
CA GLY A 107 -1.64 -26.36 -3.84
C GLY A 107 -0.76 -26.47 -2.58
N GLY A 108 -0.78 -25.47 -1.68
CA GLY A 108 -0.25 -25.59 -0.32
C GLY A 108 1.22 -25.21 -0.14
N THR A 109 1.96 -24.94 -1.21
CA THR A 109 3.33 -24.42 -1.12
C THR A 109 3.33 -22.97 -0.63
N SER A 110 4.37 -22.54 0.09
CA SER A 110 4.51 -21.13 0.48
C SER A 110 5.15 -20.31 -0.64
N GLY A 111 4.82 -19.03 -0.72
CA GLY A 111 5.42 -18.09 -1.66
C GLY A 111 5.51 -16.68 -1.08
N TRP A 112 6.44 -15.90 -1.61
CA TRP A 112 6.59 -14.49 -1.27
C TRP A 112 5.72 -13.60 -2.13
N PHE A 113 5.08 -12.65 -1.47
CA PHE A 113 4.22 -11.64 -2.08
C PHE A 113 4.70 -10.27 -1.67
N LEU A 114 4.68 -9.34 -2.62
CA LEU A 114 4.82 -7.92 -2.33
C LEU A 114 3.42 -7.32 -2.23
N THR A 115 2.96 -7.05 -1.01
CA THR A 115 1.59 -6.63 -0.73
C THR A 115 1.54 -5.13 -0.46
N SER A 116 0.54 -4.45 -1.04
CA SER A 116 0.15 -3.10 -0.66
C SER A 116 -1.34 -3.08 -0.30
N LYS A 117 -1.69 -2.37 0.78
CA LYS A 117 -3.06 -2.15 1.25
C LYS A 117 -3.25 -0.69 1.60
N LEU A 118 -4.22 -0.04 0.97
CA LEU A 118 -4.46 1.39 1.13
C LEU A 118 -5.89 1.63 1.63
N PRO A 119 -6.08 2.55 2.60
CA PRO A 119 -7.42 2.99 2.98
C PRO A 119 -8.03 3.81 1.84
N VAL A 120 -9.32 3.59 1.58
CA VAL A 120 -10.10 4.29 0.56
C VAL A 120 -11.04 5.26 1.27
N HIS A 121 -11.03 6.53 0.84
CA HIS A 121 -11.91 7.57 1.37
C HIS A 121 -12.80 8.09 0.23
N ASP A 122 -14.02 8.50 0.55
CA ASP A 122 -14.90 9.21 -0.39
C ASP A 122 -14.47 10.68 -0.58
N ASP A 123 -15.18 11.42 -1.44
CA ASP A 123 -14.90 12.84 -1.70
C ASP A 123 -15.11 13.74 -0.48
N ALA A 124 -15.92 13.29 0.49
CA ALA A 124 -16.13 13.98 1.75
C ALA A 124 -15.02 13.70 2.78
N GLY A 125 -14.13 12.73 2.51
CA GLY A 125 -13.04 12.33 3.38
C GLY A 125 -13.36 11.13 4.28
N HIS A 126 -14.56 10.57 4.22
CA HIS A 126 -14.93 9.44 5.06
C HIS A 126 -14.23 8.16 4.58
N LEU A 127 -13.65 7.41 5.51
CA LEU A 127 -13.11 6.08 5.25
C LEU A 127 -14.26 5.12 4.82
N VAL A 128 -14.22 4.64 3.59
CA VAL A 128 -15.26 3.75 3.01
C VAL A 128 -14.78 2.31 2.80
N GLY A 129 -13.47 2.06 2.93
CA GLY A 129 -12.95 0.70 2.81
C GLY A 129 -11.44 0.62 2.61
N ILE A 130 -11.01 -0.49 2.02
CA ILE A 130 -9.62 -0.79 1.70
C ILE A 130 -9.52 -1.31 0.27
N VAL A 131 -8.44 -0.94 -0.41
CA VAL A 131 -8.00 -1.58 -1.66
C VAL A 131 -6.65 -2.24 -1.44
N SER A 132 -6.44 -3.42 -2.03
CA SER A 132 -5.21 -4.17 -1.89
C SER A 132 -4.78 -4.81 -3.20
N VAL A 133 -3.46 -4.81 -3.41
CA VAL A 133 -2.79 -5.66 -4.39
C VAL A 133 -1.72 -6.49 -3.70
N SER A 134 -1.57 -7.74 -4.12
CA SER A 134 -0.51 -8.64 -3.67
C SER A 134 0.12 -9.30 -4.88
N HIS A 135 1.33 -8.85 -5.23
CA HIS A 135 2.07 -9.37 -6.37
C HIS A 135 2.88 -10.58 -5.97
N ASP A 136 2.69 -11.70 -6.67
CA ASP A 136 3.42 -12.93 -6.47
C ASP A 136 4.85 -12.79 -7.00
N LEU A 137 5.84 -12.83 -6.10
CA LEU A 137 7.26 -12.79 -6.44
C LEU A 137 7.75 -14.17 -6.90
N ARG A 138 7.01 -14.81 -7.84
CA ARG A 138 7.19 -16.16 -8.42
C ARG A 138 8.62 -16.69 -8.33
N ALA A 139 8.77 -18.02 -8.18
CA ALA A 139 10.07 -18.71 -8.17
C ALA A 139 10.99 -18.20 -9.29
N GLY A 140 11.94 -17.35 -8.91
CA GLY A 140 12.64 -16.49 -9.85
C GLY A 140 12.96 -15.13 -9.23
N ALA A 141 12.06 -14.49 -8.48
CA ALA A 141 12.33 -13.17 -7.90
C ALA A 141 13.49 -13.19 -6.89
N ALA A 142 13.55 -14.21 -6.02
CA ALA A 142 14.73 -14.64 -5.26
C ALA A 142 14.37 -15.90 -4.43
N ASP A 143 15.34 -16.53 -3.78
CA ASP A 143 15.11 -17.60 -2.80
C ASP A 143 14.60 -17.07 -1.44
N ASP A 144 14.17 -17.97 -0.55
CA ASP A 144 13.67 -17.60 0.77
C ASP A 144 14.70 -16.82 1.59
N ALA A 145 15.98 -17.23 1.53
CA ALA A 145 17.06 -16.55 2.24
C ALA A 145 17.23 -15.09 1.80
N THR A 146 17.06 -14.80 0.50
CA THR A 146 17.08 -13.43 -0.01
C THR A 146 15.88 -12.62 0.47
N MET A 147 14.69 -13.21 0.50
CA MET A 147 13.49 -12.51 0.94
C MET A 147 13.52 -12.21 2.44
N ASP A 148 13.97 -13.17 3.26
CA ASP A 148 14.20 -12.98 4.69
C ASP A 148 15.26 -11.89 4.95
N SER A 149 16.35 -11.90 4.18
CA SER A 149 17.40 -10.87 4.20
C SER A 149 16.84 -9.46 3.89
N LEU A 150 15.96 -9.34 2.89
CA LEU A 150 15.34 -8.06 2.53
C LEU A 150 14.26 -7.62 3.53
N ALA A 151 13.52 -8.55 4.12
CA ALA A 151 12.57 -8.25 5.19
C ALA A 151 13.29 -7.75 6.44
N ALA A 152 14.39 -8.41 6.82
CA ALA A 152 15.25 -7.97 7.93
C ALA A 152 15.86 -6.59 7.70
N LEU A 153 16.27 -6.29 6.46
CA LEU A 153 16.75 -4.96 6.07
C LEU A 153 15.68 -3.89 6.30
N VAL A 154 14.45 -4.09 5.82
CA VAL A 154 13.36 -3.13 6.00
C VAL A 154 13.05 -2.94 7.48
N ALA A 155 12.96 -4.03 8.25
CA ALA A 155 12.74 -3.97 9.69
C ALA A 155 13.86 -3.20 10.43
N ALA A 156 15.12 -3.39 10.03
CA ALA A 156 16.24 -2.67 10.60
C ALA A 156 16.16 -1.15 10.32
N VAL A 157 15.74 -0.77 9.12
CA VAL A 157 15.52 0.65 8.75
C VAL A 157 14.35 1.24 9.53
N GLU A 158 13.24 0.51 9.67
CA GLU A 158 12.09 0.95 10.46
C GLU A 158 12.43 1.13 11.95
N ALA A 159 13.28 0.26 12.51
CA ALA A 159 13.71 0.34 13.90
C ALA A 159 14.59 1.57 14.21
N ASP A 160 15.31 2.11 13.21
CA ASP A 160 16.18 3.27 13.35
C ASP A 160 16.12 4.17 12.11
N LEU A 161 14.99 4.87 11.96
CA LEU A 161 14.76 5.77 10.82
C LEU A 161 15.76 6.92 10.77
N GLY A 162 16.25 7.37 11.93
CA GLY A 162 17.18 8.50 12.08
C GLY A 162 18.63 8.20 11.70
N ALA A 163 19.03 6.92 11.68
CA ALA A 163 20.39 6.54 11.35
C ALA A 163 20.88 7.01 9.98
N ARG A 164 22.21 7.16 9.88
CA ARG A 164 22.92 7.34 8.61
C ARG A 164 23.03 5.99 7.88
N TRP A 165 22.00 5.65 7.12
CA TRP A 165 21.97 4.45 6.27
C TRP A 165 22.85 4.60 5.02
N THR A 166 24.14 4.27 5.16
CA THR A 166 25.05 4.12 4.02
C THR A 166 24.80 2.81 3.28
N THR A 167 25.24 2.71 2.03
CA THR A 167 25.15 1.44 1.27
C THR A 167 25.83 0.29 2.00
N ALA A 168 26.96 0.54 2.67
CA ALA A 168 27.67 -0.47 3.46
C ALA A 168 26.83 -0.98 4.63
N ARG A 169 26.23 -0.08 5.42
CA ARG A 169 25.36 -0.45 6.55
C ARG A 169 24.10 -1.19 6.10
N LEU A 170 23.51 -0.77 4.98
CA LEU A 170 22.37 -1.49 4.41
C LEU A 170 22.76 -2.92 3.96
N ALA A 171 23.95 -3.08 3.38
CA ALA A 171 24.44 -4.37 2.93
C ALA A 171 24.73 -5.30 4.12
N GLU A 172 25.32 -4.76 5.19
CA GLU A 172 25.53 -5.44 6.47
C GLU A 172 24.21 -5.89 7.11
N ALA A 173 23.23 -4.98 7.21
CA ALA A 173 21.90 -5.32 7.74
C ALA A 173 21.18 -6.40 6.91
N ALA A 174 21.45 -6.46 5.60
CA ALA A 174 20.95 -7.50 4.71
C ALA A 174 21.84 -8.76 4.68
N GLY A 175 22.97 -8.81 5.40
CA GLY A 175 23.90 -9.94 5.40
C GLY A 175 24.50 -10.25 4.02
N CYS A 176 24.76 -9.24 3.19
CA CYS A 176 25.32 -9.42 1.84
C CYS A 176 26.27 -8.28 1.44
N THR A 177 26.81 -8.34 0.21
CA THR A 177 27.67 -7.27 -0.32
C THR A 177 26.83 -6.13 -0.93
N PRO A 178 27.37 -4.91 -1.05
CA PRO A 178 26.65 -3.77 -1.66
C PRO A 178 26.11 -4.05 -3.06
N ALA A 179 26.85 -4.76 -3.91
CA ALA A 179 26.43 -5.11 -5.27
C ALA A 179 25.28 -6.13 -5.27
N VAL A 180 25.32 -7.09 -4.35
CA VAL A 180 24.24 -8.07 -4.17
C VAL A 180 22.99 -7.39 -3.64
N LEU A 181 23.13 -6.47 -2.67
CA LEU A 181 22.04 -5.67 -2.15
C LEU A 181 21.32 -4.88 -3.25
N ASP A 182 22.05 -4.11 -4.07
CA ASP A 182 21.43 -3.30 -5.13
C ASP A 182 20.64 -4.17 -6.11
N ARG A 183 21.23 -5.31 -6.52
CA ARG A 183 20.56 -6.27 -7.40
C ARG A 183 19.28 -6.83 -6.77
N ARG A 184 19.34 -7.25 -5.50
CA ARG A 184 18.21 -7.83 -4.76
C ARG A 184 17.09 -6.81 -4.59
N VAL A 185 17.40 -5.59 -4.14
CA VAL A 185 16.40 -4.54 -3.91
C VAL A 185 15.73 -4.12 -5.21
N ARG A 186 16.49 -3.94 -6.30
CA ARG A 186 15.91 -3.62 -7.61
C ARG A 186 15.00 -4.72 -8.13
N ARG A 187 15.40 -5.98 -7.96
CA ARG A 187 14.62 -7.13 -8.41
C ARG A 187 13.30 -7.28 -7.67
N VAL A 188 13.29 -7.02 -6.37
CA VAL A 188 12.11 -7.24 -5.51
C VAL A 188 11.22 -6.00 -5.42
N TYR A 189 11.81 -4.82 -5.18
CA TYR A 189 11.07 -3.58 -4.92
C TYR A 189 11.05 -2.61 -6.12
N GLY A 190 11.77 -2.90 -7.20
CA GLY A 190 11.85 -2.03 -8.38
C GLY A 190 12.59 -0.71 -8.16
N VAL A 191 13.30 -0.56 -7.04
CA VAL A 191 13.97 0.69 -6.65
C VAL A 191 15.40 0.45 -6.17
N THR A 192 16.16 1.53 -5.97
CA THR A 192 17.49 1.46 -5.34
C THR A 192 17.39 1.31 -3.82
N PRO A 193 18.44 0.80 -3.13
CA PRO A 193 18.45 0.71 -1.66
C PRO A 193 18.21 2.05 -0.97
N ARG A 194 18.76 3.15 -1.52
CA ARG A 194 18.53 4.50 -0.98
C ARG A 194 17.06 4.94 -1.13
N GLN A 195 16.43 4.63 -2.26
CA GLN A 195 15.00 4.92 -2.46
C GLN A 195 14.12 4.08 -1.54
N LEU A 196 14.51 2.83 -1.25
CA LEU A 196 13.81 1.99 -0.27
C LEU A 196 13.80 2.66 1.11
N VAL A 197 14.96 3.11 1.62
CA VAL A 197 15.05 3.85 2.89
C VAL A 197 14.16 5.10 2.88
N LEU A 198 14.19 5.88 1.80
CA LEU A 198 13.34 7.08 1.70
C LEU A 198 11.85 6.75 1.69
N ARG A 199 11.44 5.66 1.03
CA ARG A 199 10.06 5.18 1.08
C ARG A 199 9.67 4.76 2.49
N THR A 200 10.48 3.95 3.17
CA THR A 200 10.24 3.56 4.57
C THR A 200 10.06 4.77 5.50
N ARG A 201 10.88 5.81 5.33
CA ARG A 201 10.74 7.08 6.08
C ARG A 201 9.44 7.83 5.75
N VAL A 202 9.07 7.92 4.47
CA VAL A 202 7.82 8.56 4.05
C VAL A 202 6.60 7.77 4.52
N ASP A 203 6.68 6.44 4.54
CA ASP A 203 5.61 5.57 5.02
C ASP A 203 5.41 5.76 6.52
N HIS A 204 6.50 5.84 7.30
CA HIS A 204 6.42 6.22 8.71
C HIS A 204 5.81 7.62 8.91
N ALA A 205 6.24 8.61 8.14
CA ALA A 205 5.68 9.96 8.20
C ALA A 205 4.18 9.97 7.90
N THR A 206 3.75 9.18 6.92
CA THR A 206 2.35 9.01 6.52
C THR A 206 1.49 8.53 7.70
N ARG A 207 2.01 7.53 8.46
CA ARG A 207 1.35 7.01 9.68
C ARG A 207 1.19 8.12 10.73
N LEU A 208 2.24 8.89 10.99
CA LEU A 208 2.19 10.00 11.95
C LEU A 208 1.25 11.13 11.51
N LEU A 209 1.22 11.46 10.22
CA LEU A 209 0.37 12.52 9.66
C LEU A 209 -1.12 12.19 9.79
N ALA A 210 -1.50 10.93 9.53
CA ALA A 210 -2.88 10.46 9.66
C ALA A 210 -3.33 10.39 11.13
N GLY A 211 -2.49 9.86 12.02
CA GLY A 211 -2.89 9.53 13.40
C GLY A 211 -2.61 10.58 14.48
N SER A 212 -1.87 11.67 14.21
CA SER A 212 -1.35 12.53 15.29
C SER A 212 -1.35 14.03 14.97
N ALA A 213 -1.53 14.86 16.01
CA ALA A 213 -1.49 16.33 15.93
C ALA A 213 -0.06 16.91 15.97
N VAL A 214 0.95 16.04 15.92
CA VAL A 214 2.38 16.37 15.94
C VAL A 214 2.70 17.38 14.84
N SER A 215 3.61 18.33 15.07
CA SER A 215 3.93 19.34 14.05
C SER A 215 4.56 18.69 12.80
N ILE A 216 4.50 19.35 11.64
CA ILE A 216 5.14 18.81 10.42
C ILE A 216 6.66 18.70 10.60
N GLY A 217 7.27 19.60 11.38
CA GLY A 217 8.69 19.56 11.73
C GLY A 217 9.04 18.37 12.61
N ASP A 218 8.25 18.09 13.63
CA ASP A 218 8.46 16.93 14.51
C ASP A 218 8.22 15.61 13.76
N VAL A 219 7.25 15.56 12.84
CA VAL A 219 7.06 14.40 11.94
C VAL A 219 8.29 14.18 11.06
N ALA A 220 8.91 15.26 10.56
CA ALA A 220 10.13 15.17 9.76
C ALA A 220 11.27 14.55 10.60
N ALA A 221 11.50 15.08 11.80
CA ALA A 221 12.53 14.60 12.72
C ALA A 221 12.29 13.13 13.13
N ALA A 222 11.07 12.80 13.56
CA ALA A 222 10.70 11.44 13.96
C ALA A 222 10.80 10.43 12.80
N SER A 223 10.64 10.89 11.57
CA SER A 223 10.80 10.07 10.36
C SER A 223 12.23 10.07 9.80
N GLY A 224 13.21 10.61 10.53
CA GLY A 224 14.62 10.57 10.17
C GLY A 224 15.05 11.53 9.05
N PHE A 225 14.29 12.61 8.84
CA PHE A 225 14.71 13.70 7.96
C PHE A 225 15.52 14.73 8.74
N TYR A 226 16.54 15.29 8.08
CA TYR A 226 17.40 16.31 8.68
C TYR A 226 16.64 17.61 8.96
N ASP A 227 15.75 18.00 8.05
CA ASP A 227 14.95 19.22 8.17
C ASP A 227 13.57 19.07 7.51
N GLN A 228 12.65 19.96 7.90
CA GLN A 228 11.30 20.00 7.36
C GLN A 228 11.22 20.33 5.85
N PRO A 229 12.04 21.26 5.30
CA PRO A 229 12.02 21.54 3.86
C PRO A 229 12.38 20.32 2.99
N SER A 230 13.42 19.58 3.35
CA SER A 230 13.85 18.35 2.64
C SER A 230 12.84 17.23 2.78
N PHE A 231 12.22 17.09 3.96
CA PHE A 231 11.08 16.22 4.17
C PHE A 231 9.92 16.58 3.24
N THR A 232 9.49 17.84 3.22
CA THR A 232 8.36 18.31 2.41
C THR A 232 8.58 18.03 0.92
N ARG A 233 9.77 18.34 0.39
CA ARG A 233 10.13 18.04 -1.00
C ARG A 233 10.12 16.54 -1.28
N THR A 234 10.69 15.73 -0.39
CA THR A 234 10.78 14.28 -0.58
C THR A 234 9.41 13.63 -0.48
N PHE A 235 8.60 14.04 0.49
CA PHE A 235 7.23 13.57 0.68
C PHE A 235 6.38 13.92 -0.54
N ALA A 236 6.38 15.18 -1.00
CA ALA A 236 5.63 15.58 -2.19
C ALA A 236 6.03 14.80 -3.44
N ARG A 237 7.34 14.56 -3.62
CA ARG A 237 7.83 13.75 -4.76
C ARG A 237 7.36 12.30 -4.71
N LEU A 238 7.25 11.69 -3.53
CA LEU A 238 6.90 10.27 -3.39
C LEU A 238 5.40 10.03 -3.20
N ALA A 239 4.68 10.93 -2.55
CA ALA A 239 3.26 10.83 -2.23
C ALA A 239 2.34 11.61 -3.19
N GLY A 240 2.91 12.49 -4.04
CA GLY A 240 2.16 13.31 -4.99
C GLY A 240 1.57 14.60 -4.40
N GLU A 241 1.61 14.77 -3.07
CA GLU A 241 1.09 15.93 -2.36
C GLU A 241 1.98 16.28 -1.16
N THR A 242 1.91 17.52 -0.65
CA THR A 242 2.69 17.95 0.52
C THR A 242 2.19 17.27 1.82
N PRO A 243 3.03 17.15 2.86
CA PRO A 243 2.62 16.62 4.16
C PRO A 243 1.38 17.30 4.76
N ALA A 244 1.26 18.62 4.58
CA ALA A 244 0.12 19.40 5.07
C ALA A 244 -1.17 19.11 4.28
N GLN A 245 -1.08 18.95 2.96
CA GLN A 245 -2.20 18.53 2.12
C GLN A 245 -2.66 17.12 2.49
N TYR A 246 -1.70 16.18 2.60
CA TYR A 246 -1.96 14.81 3.02
C TYR A 246 -2.71 14.75 4.36
N ARG A 247 -2.18 15.45 5.38
CA ARG A 247 -2.81 15.52 6.71
C ARG A 247 -4.22 16.09 6.66
N ARG A 248 -4.44 17.15 5.88
CA ARG A 248 -5.78 17.76 5.75
C ARG A 248 -6.76 16.79 5.09
N ARG A 249 -6.30 16.01 4.10
CA ARG A 249 -7.14 15.03 3.40
C ARG A 249 -7.48 13.83 4.28
N THR A 250 -6.57 13.38 5.15
CA THR A 250 -6.80 12.20 6.02
C THR A 250 -7.48 12.51 7.35
N ARG A 251 -7.67 13.79 7.70
CA ARG A 251 -8.35 14.23 8.94
C ARG A 251 -9.72 14.86 8.71
N ARG A 252 -10.11 15.05 7.45
CA ARG A 252 -11.50 15.39 7.10
C ARG A 252 -12.32 14.11 7.21
#